data_AF-A0A0W0F7B4-F1
#
_entry.id   AF-A0A0W0F7B4-F1
#
_cell.length_a   1.000
_cell.length_b   1.000
_cell.length_c   1.000
_cell.angle_alpha   90.00
_cell.angle_beta   90.00
_cell.angle_gamma   90.00
#
_symmetry.space_group_name_H-M   'P 1'
#
loop_
_entity.id
_entity.type
_entity.pdbx_description
1 polymer ?
#
loop_
_entity_poly.entity_id
_entity_poly.type
_entity_poly.pdbx_seq_one_letter_code
_entity_poly.pdbx_strand_id
1 'polypeptide(L)' 'MCKKCKKAFRKDMTVYEESDEYCPHCDNHYVIEAKTPQAVLGVEGEDTRLDARMLKDDRVKDSQKQSIFNIEDEADLLDI' A
#
# COMPACT_ATOMS: atom_id res chain seq x y z
N MET A 1 3.95 24.03 19.93
CA MET A 1 4.50 23.11 20.96
C MET A 1 5.17 21.95 20.25
N CYS A 2 6.40 21.60 20.60
CA CYS A 2 7.13 20.53 19.93
C CYS A 2 6.55 19.13 20.26
N LYS A 3 6.39 18.26 19.26
CA LYS A 3 5.85 16.90 19.46
C LYS A 3 6.79 15.98 20.23
N LYS A 4 8.11 16.19 20.14
CA LYS A 4 9.13 15.37 20.82
C LYS A 4 9.36 15.79 22.27
N CYS A 5 9.67 17.08 22.49
CA CYS A 5 10.04 17.58 23.83
C CYS A 5 8.89 18.27 24.59
N LYS A 6 7.70 18.43 23.98
CA LYS A 6 6.51 19.08 24.57
C LYS A 6 6.72 20.53 25.05
N LYS A 7 7.86 21.15 24.75
CA LYS A 7 8.12 22.56 25.07
C LYS A 7 7.39 23.48 24.08
N ALA A 8 6.83 24.57 24.58
CA ALA A 8 6.29 25.64 23.75
C ALA A 8 7.47 26.43 23.16
N PHE A 9 7.43 26.68 21.85
CA PHE A 9 8.39 27.53 21.15
C PHE A 9 7.59 28.42 20.19
N ARG A 10 8.15 29.58 19.84
CA ARG A 10 7.59 30.54 18.89
C ARG A 10 8.62 30.73 17.79
N LYS A 11 8.16 30.74 16.54
CA LYS A 11 8.98 31.03 15.38
C LYS A 11 8.28 32.10 14.56
N ASP A 12 9.04 33.11 14.14
CA ASP A 12 8.54 34.15 13.27
C ASP A 12 8.45 33.62 11.84
N MET A 13 7.26 33.64 11.24
CA MET A 13 6.99 33.09 9.91
C MET A 13 7.25 34.09 8.77
N THR A 14 7.70 35.30 9.10
CA THR A 14 7.95 36.37 8.13
C THR A 14 9.28 36.19 7.39
N VAL A 15 10.26 35.58 8.03
CA VAL A 15 11.54 35.17 7.45
C VAL A 15 11.70 33.69 7.77
N TYR A 16 11.59 32.85 6.75
CA TYR A 16 11.59 31.40 6.89
C TYR A 16 12.82 30.81 6.20
N GLU A 17 13.71 30.21 6.99
CA GLU A 17 14.92 29.54 6.51
C GLU A 17 14.85 28.04 6.81
N GLU A 18 15.69 27.24 6.14
CA GLU A 18 15.70 25.77 6.29
C GLU A 18 16.07 25.31 7.73
N SER A 19 16.82 26.14 8.47
CA SER A 19 17.11 25.91 9.88
C SER A 19 15.86 26.00 10.77
N ASP A 20 14.81 26.67 10.28
CA ASP A 20 13.59 26.92 11.02
C ASP A 20 12.63 25.75 10.98
N GLU A 21 12.92 24.72 10.19
CA GLU A 21 12.10 23.51 10.15
C GLU A 21 12.24 22.66 11.44
N TYR A 22 13.24 22.99 12.26
CA TYR A 22 13.61 22.25 13.45
C TYR A 22 13.21 22.97 14.75
N CYS A 23 12.86 22.19 15.76
CA CYS A 23 12.61 22.74 17.09
C CYS A 23 13.93 23.12 17.78
N PRO A 24 14.09 24.38 18.27
CA PRO A 24 15.34 24.86 18.86
C PRO A 24 15.73 24.17 20.19
N HIS A 25 14.86 23.34 20.76
CA HIS A 25 15.10 22.67 22.03
C HIS A 25 15.53 21.21 21.92
N CYS A 26 15.24 20.54 20.79
CA CYS A 26 15.48 19.09 20.66
C CYS A 26 15.70 18.62 19.22
N ASP A 27 15.87 19.56 18.30
CA ASP A 27 16.17 19.32 16.89
C ASP A 27 15.12 18.44 16.19
N ASN A 28 13.87 18.53 16.64
CA ASN A 28 12.78 17.81 16.01
C ASN A 28 12.29 18.58 14.79
N HIS A 29 12.43 18.01 13.60
CA HIS A 29 11.80 18.48 12.37
C HIS A 29 10.28 18.50 12.56
N TYR A 30 9.66 19.68 12.56
CA TYR A 30 8.24 19.85 12.83
C TYR A 30 7.41 20.08 11.56
N VAL A 31 8.05 20.49 10.48
CA VAL A 31 7.48 20.47 9.14
C VAL A 31 7.63 19.05 8.59
N ILE A 32 6.58 18.51 8.01
CA ILE A 32 6.58 17.14 7.49
C ILE A 32 5.95 17.21 6.11
N GLU A 33 6.55 16.52 5.15
CA GLU A 33 6.00 16.44 3.79
C GLU A 33 4.60 15.81 3.80
N ALA A 34 3.76 16.34 2.91
CA ALA A 34 2.42 15.82 2.72
C ALA A 34 2.49 14.40 2.16
N LYS A 35 1.87 13.43 2.85
CA LYS A 35 1.74 12.06 2.34
C LYS A 35 0.71 12.04 1.21
N THR A 36 1.12 11.65 0.00
CA THR A 36 0.20 11.39 -1.11
C THR A 36 -0.45 10.02 -0.95
N PRO A 37 -1.78 9.88 -1.22
CA PRO A 37 -2.40 8.56 -1.23
C PRO A 37 -1.78 7.72 -2.35
N GLN A 38 -1.20 6.58 -2.00
CA GLN A 38 -0.76 5.59 -2.97
C GLN A 38 -1.94 4.68 -3.30
N ALA A 39 -2.17 4.43 -4.59
CA ALA A 39 -3.18 3.49 -5.04
C ALA A 39 -2.74 2.06 -4.65
N VAL A 40 -3.23 1.58 -3.51
CA VAL A 40 -3.03 0.21 -3.05
C VAL A 40 -4.30 -0.57 -3.36
N LEU A 41 -4.18 -1.65 -4.12
CA LEU A 41 -5.26 -2.62 -4.31
C LEU A 41 -5.37 -3.46 -3.03
N GLY A 42 -6.35 -3.17 -2.20
CA GLY A 42 -6.73 -4.03 -1.08
C GLY A 42 -7.65 -5.14 -1.57
N VAL A 43 -7.35 -6.39 -1.24
CA VAL A 43 -8.28 -7.51 -1.41
C VAL A 43 -9.03 -7.67 -0.10
N GLU A 44 -10.32 -7.34 -0.09
CA GLU A 44 -11.18 -7.58 1.07
C GLU A 44 -11.50 -9.07 1.14
N GLY A 45 -11.01 -9.75 2.19
CA GLY A 45 -11.34 -11.13 2.50
C GLY A 45 -12.35 -11.17 3.64
N GLU A 46 -13.49 -11.83 3.42
CA GLU A 46 -14.45 -12.17 4.47
C GLU A 46 -13.88 -13.25 5.42
N ASP A 47 -14.64 -13.66 6.44
CA ASP A 47 -14.21 -14.72 7.36
C ASP A 47 -13.84 -16.00 6.58
N THR A 48 -12.57 -16.40 6.72
CA THR A 48 -11.98 -17.61 6.13
C THR A 48 -12.76 -18.91 6.40
N ARG A 49 -13.60 -18.96 7.46
CA ARG A 49 -14.45 -20.13 7.76
C ARG A 49 -15.71 -20.18 6.90
N LEU A 50 -16.18 -19.03 6.44
CA LEU A 50 -17.35 -18.91 5.57
C LEU A 50 -16.94 -18.96 4.09
N ASP A 51 -15.82 -18.34 3.75
CA ASP A 51 -15.31 -18.30 2.38
C ASP A 51 -13.80 -18.60 2.32
N ALA A 52 -13.47 -19.82 1.89
CA ALA A 52 -12.09 -20.29 1.78
C ALA A 52 -11.44 -19.98 0.42
N ARG A 53 -12.10 -19.25 -0.49
CA ARG A 53 -11.59 -19.01 -1.86
C ARG A 53 -10.27 -18.25 -1.92
N MET A 54 -9.97 -17.45 -0.90
CA MET A 54 -8.71 -16.70 -0.79
C MET A 54 -7.56 -17.52 -0.17
N LEU A 55 -7.83 -18.74 0.30
CA LEU A 55 -6.85 -19.63 0.91
C LEU A 55 -6.42 -20.70 -0.10
N LYS A 56 -5.12 -20.88 -0.27
CA LYS A 56 -4.58 -21.95 -1.10
C LYS A 56 -4.55 -23.25 -0.31
N ASP A 57 -5.24 -24.29 -0.79
CA ASP A 57 -5.14 -25.66 -0.25
C ASP A 57 -4.24 -26.51 -1.15
N ASP A 58 -3.05 -26.86 -0.66
CA ASP A 58 -2.05 -27.62 -1.41
C ASP A 58 -2.43 -29.10 -1.65
N ARG A 59 -3.52 -29.59 -1.02
CA ARG A 59 -4.01 -30.97 -1.21
C ARG A 59 -4.91 -31.12 -2.43
N VAL A 60 -5.49 -30.02 -2.90
CA VAL A 60 -6.37 -30.02 -4.06
C VAL A 60 -5.52 -29.87 -5.32
N LYS A 61 -5.75 -30.74 -6.31
CA LYS A 61 -5.06 -30.67 -7.60
C LYS A 61 -5.43 -29.35 -8.27
N ASP A 62 -4.44 -28.50 -8.52
CA ASP A 62 -4.63 -27.23 -9.21
C ASP A 62 -5.26 -27.52 -10.58
N SER A 63 -6.46 -26.98 -10.81
CA SER A 63 -7.07 -27.07 -12.13
C SER A 63 -6.21 -26.22 -13.05
N GLN A 64 -5.60 -26.85 -14.05
CA GLN A 64 -4.87 -26.11 -15.06
C GLN A 64 -5.83 -25.10 -15.67
N LYS A 65 -5.63 -23.83 -15.35
CA LYS A 65 -6.48 -22.75 -15.83
C LYS A 65 -6.41 -22.78 -17.34
N GLN A 66 -7.56 -22.97 -18.00
CA GLN A 66 -7.68 -22.73 -19.43
C GLN A 66 -7.22 -21.31 -19.68
N SER A 67 -6.04 -21.18 -20.28
CA SER A 67 -5.54 -19.89 -20.73
C SER A 67 -6.18 -19.62 -22.08
N ILE A 68 -6.47 -18.37 -22.39
CA ILE A 68 -6.97 -17.96 -23.72
C ILE A 68 -5.90 -18.24 -24.81
N PHE A 69 -4.67 -18.61 -24.40
CA PHE A 69 -3.52 -18.88 -25.26
C PHE A 69 -3.14 -20.36 -25.30
N ASN A 70 -4.09 -21.27 -25.06
CA ASN A 70 -3.84 -22.70 -25.24
C ASN A 70 -3.82 -23.03 -26.74
N ILE A 71 -2.61 -23.23 -27.28
CA ILE A 71 -2.35 -23.59 -28.69
C ILE A 71 -2.99 -24.94 -29.07
N GLU A 72 -3.32 -25.77 -28.09
CA GLU A 72 -3.93 -27.09 -28.30
C GLU A 72 -5.42 -27.03 -28.68
N ASP A 73 -6.12 -25.92 -28.40
CA ASP A 73 -7.55 -25.75 -28.69
C ASP A 73 -7.83 -25.33 -30.16
N GLU A 74 -6.79 -24.95 -30.94
CA GLU A 74 -6.94 -24.57 -32.36
C GLU A 74 -7.30 -25.76 -33.27
N ALA A 75 -6.93 -26.99 -32.87
CA ALA A 75 -7.20 -28.19 -33.67
C ALA A 75 -8.69 -28.59 -33.66
N ASP A 76 -9.42 -28.30 -32.58
CA ASP A 76 -10.85 -28.62 -32.45
C ASP A 76 -11.77 -27.60 -33.17
N LEU A 77 -11.23 -26.44 -33.57
CA LEU A 77 -11.98 -25.34 -34.20
C LEU A 77 -11.98 -25.38 -35.73
N LEU A 78 -11.17 -26.25 -36.35
CA LEU A 78 -11.03 -26.36 -37.81
C LEU A 78 -11.64 -27.64 -38.43
N ASP A 79 -12.33 -28.46 -37.63
CA ASP A 79 -13.02 -29.68 -38.10
C ASP A 79 -14.55 -29.47 -38.34
N ILE A 80 -14.94 -28.34 -38.95
CA ILE A 80 -16.28 -28.13 -39.55
C ILE A 80 -16.16 -28.02 -41.06
#